data_AF-G7Y8M7-F1
#
_entry.id   AF-G7Y8M7-F1
#
_cell.length_a   1.000
_cell.length_b   1.000
_cell.length_c   1.000
_cell.angle_alpha   90.00
_cell.angle_beta   90.00
_cell.angle_gamma   90.00
#
_symmetry.space_group_name_H-M   'P 1'
#
loop_
_entity.id
_entity.type
_entity.pdbx_description
1 polymer ?
#
loop_
_entity_poly.entity_id
_entity_poly.type
_entity_poly.pdbx_seq_one_letter_code
_entity_poly.pdbx_strand_id
1 'polypeptide(L)' 'MPHKLPFRVVHVSSQDEKFPAEELNRHSPATRGWVSARFCPFPQKLVLSLERHAHLRKIQVLCHQYMIRMFPFGVS' A
#
# COMPACT_ATOMS: atom_id res chain seq x y z
N MET A 1 -7.26 18.21 16.43
CA MET A 1 -7.17 16.77 16.80
C MET A 1 -6.67 15.98 15.60
N PRO A 2 -5.74 15.03 15.77
CA PRO A 2 -5.37 14.10 14.70
C PRO A 2 -6.61 13.31 14.26
N HIS A 3 -6.85 13.22 12.97
CA HIS A 3 -7.94 12.42 12.41
C HIS A 3 -7.43 11.63 11.21
N LYS A 4 -8.08 10.51 10.92
CA LYS A 4 -7.76 9.69 9.75
C LYS A 4 -8.15 10.45 8.49
N LEU A 5 -7.21 10.58 7.57
CA LEU A 5 -7.47 11.14 6.25
C LEU A 5 -8.07 10.04 5.37
N PRO A 6 -9.28 10.22 4.82
CA PRO A 6 -9.84 9.25 3.88
C PRO A 6 -9.09 9.32 2.56
N PHE A 7 -8.88 8.16 1.95
CA PHE A 7 -8.13 8.01 0.71
C PHE A 7 -8.68 6.86 -0.10
N ARG A 8 -8.29 6.81 -1.38
CA ARG A 8 -8.47 5.66 -2.25
C ARG A 8 -7.20 5.36 -3.03
N VAL A 9 -6.99 4.10 -3.36
CA VAL A 9 -5.99 3.68 -4.35
C VAL A 9 -6.43 4.15 -5.73
N VAL A 10 -5.55 4.83 -6.45
CA VAL A 10 -5.78 5.28 -7.83
C VAL A 10 -4.84 4.64 -8.83
N HIS A 11 -3.73 4.07 -8.37
CA HIS A 11 -2.80 3.35 -9.22
C HIS A 11 -1.99 2.34 -8.41
N VAL A 12 -1.69 1.20 -9.06
CA VAL A 12 -0.75 0.21 -8.57
C VAL A 12 0.07 -0.33 -9.74
N SER A 13 1.36 -0.58 -9.53
CA SER A 13 2.23 -1.15 -10.57
C SER A 13 1.97 -2.63 -10.83
N SER A 14 1.54 -3.38 -9.82
CA SER A 14 1.08 -4.77 -9.95
C SER A 14 0.23 -5.20 -8.75
N GLN A 15 -0.54 -6.26 -8.91
CA GLN A 15 -1.31 -6.86 -7.82
C GLN A 15 -1.51 -8.36 -8.04
N ASP A 16 -1.59 -9.10 -6.94
CA ASP A 16 -2.07 -10.49 -6.93
C ASP A 16 -3.60 -10.51 -7.02
N GLU A 17 -4.15 -11.42 -7.81
CA GLU A 17 -5.60 -11.54 -8.01
C GLU A 17 -6.36 -11.80 -6.71
N LYS A 18 -5.74 -12.48 -5.74
CA LYS A 18 -6.36 -12.79 -4.44
C LYS A 18 -6.27 -11.63 -3.45
N PHE A 19 -5.36 -10.68 -3.70
CA PHE A 19 -5.07 -9.54 -2.82
C PHE A 19 -4.99 -8.23 -3.64
N PRO A 20 -6.11 -7.80 -4.27
CA PRO A 20 -6.13 -6.63 -5.12
C PRO A 20 -5.98 -5.34 -4.29
N ALA A 21 -5.47 -4.27 -4.91
CA ALA A 21 -5.20 -3.02 -4.22
C ALA A 21 -6.47 -2.33 -3.69
N GLU A 22 -7.64 -2.61 -4.27
CA GLU A 22 -8.93 -2.08 -3.82
C GLU A 22 -9.26 -2.45 -2.36
N GLU A 23 -8.74 -3.57 -1.85
CA GLU A 23 -8.89 -3.97 -0.45
C GLU A 23 -8.39 -2.88 0.52
N LEU A 24 -7.40 -2.07 0.11
CA LEU A 24 -6.89 -0.96 0.92
C LEU A 24 -7.87 0.21 1.08
N ASN A 25 -8.89 0.32 0.20
CA ASN A 25 -9.91 1.35 0.28
C ASN A 25 -10.88 1.13 1.45
N ARG A 26 -11.01 -0.12 1.92
CA ARG A 26 -11.89 -0.48 3.04
C ARG A 26 -11.04 -0.94 4.21
N HIS A 27 -11.07 -0.18 5.30
CA HIS A 27 -10.32 -0.54 6.50
C HIS A 27 -11.23 -1.27 7.49
N SER A 28 -11.03 -2.58 7.64
CA SER A 28 -11.73 -3.45 8.58
C SER A 28 -10.77 -4.51 9.14
N PRO A 29 -11.09 -5.14 10.28
CA PRO A 29 -10.31 -6.27 10.77
C PRO A 29 -10.24 -7.47 9.80
N ALA A 30 -11.19 -7.56 8.86
CA ALA A 30 -11.25 -8.62 7.85
C ALA A 30 -10.58 -8.22 6.52
N THR A 31 -10.00 -7.02 6.43
CA THR A 31 -9.35 -6.54 5.21
C THR A 31 -8.13 -7.41 4.90
N ARG A 32 -8.09 -7.99 3.69
CA ARG A 32 -7.00 -8.88 3.28
C ARG A 32 -5.73 -8.12 2.92
N GLY A 33 -5.90 -6.88 2.47
CA GLY A 33 -4.81 -6.01 2.05
C GLY A 33 -4.38 -6.26 0.61
N TRP A 34 -3.19 -5.76 0.28
CA TRP A 34 -2.63 -5.80 -1.06
C TRP A 34 -1.32 -6.57 -1.09
N VAL A 35 -1.10 -7.30 -2.18
CA VAL A 35 0.14 -8.01 -2.50
C VAL A 35 0.51 -7.71 -3.94
N SER A 36 1.77 -7.41 -4.21
CA SER A 36 2.27 -7.26 -5.57
C SER A 36 2.23 -8.60 -6.32
N ALA A 37 2.10 -8.59 -7.64
CA ALA A 37 2.12 -9.82 -8.42
C ALA A 37 3.43 -10.61 -8.23
N ARG A 38 3.37 -11.94 -8.36
CA ARG A 38 4.57 -12.79 -8.32
C ARG A 38 5.52 -12.40 -9.46
N PHE A 39 6.83 -12.39 -9.18
CA PHE A 39 7.87 -12.01 -10.13
C PHE A 39 7.70 -10.61 -10.75
N CYS A 40 7.02 -9.70 -10.05
CA CYS A 40 6.90 -8.32 -10.50
C CYS A 40 8.26 -7.60 -10.53
N PRO A 41 8.45 -6.65 -11.47
CA PRO A 41 9.67 -5.84 -11.51
C PRO A 41 9.75 -4.93 -10.29
N PHE A 42 10.92 -4.85 -9.65
CA PHE A 42 11.15 -3.90 -8.56
C PHE A 42 11.67 -2.56 -9.11
N PRO A 43 11.30 -1.40 -8.54
CA PRO A 43 10.40 -1.19 -7.39
C PRO A 43 8.91 -1.22 -7.74
N GLN A 44 8.10 -1.59 -6.74
CA GLN A 44 6.64 -1.48 -6.81
C GLN A 44 6.15 -0.10 -6.39
N LYS A 45 5.06 0.38 -7.00
CA LYS A 45 4.45 1.69 -6.75
C LYS A 45 2.98 1.54 -6.41
N LEU A 46 2.54 2.28 -5.39
CA LEU A 46 1.14 2.43 -4.98
C LEU A 46 0.85 3.92 -4.85
N VAL A 47 -0.20 4.41 -5.51
CA VAL A 47 -0.60 5.82 -5.46
C VAL A 47 -1.95 5.93 -4.78
N LEU A 48 -1.99 6.74 -3.73
CA LEU A 48 -3.19 7.03 -2.95
C LEU A 48 -3.63 8.47 -3.23
N SER A 49 -4.92 8.64 -3.53
CA SER A 49 -5.55 9.97 -3.60
C SER A 49 -6.30 10.23 -2.31
N LEU A 50 -5.99 11.35 -1.66
CA LEU A 50 -6.83 11.87 -0.58
C LEU A 50 -8.16 12.35 -1.18
N GLU A 51 -9.27 12.20 -0.45
CA GLU A 51 -10.58 12.69 -0.92
C GLU A 51 -10.69 14.22 -0.90
N ARG A 52 -9.82 14.88 -0.11
CA ARG A 52 -9.77 16.33 0.03
C ARG A 52 -8.32 16.76 0.28
N HIS A 53 -8.02 18.01 -0.08
CA HIS A 53 -6.73 18.60 0.22
C HIS A 53 -6.49 18.65 1.73
N ALA A 54 -5.37 18.12 2.19
CA ALA A 54 -5.04 18.03 3.61
C ALA A 54 -3.53 17.95 3.83
N HIS A 55 -3.09 18.35 5.03
CA HIS A 55 -1.71 18.19 5.46
C HIS A 55 -1.48 16.78 6.02
N LEU A 56 -0.73 15.97 5.28
CA LEU A 56 -0.32 14.64 5.72
C LEU A 56 0.80 14.74 6.75
N ARG A 57 0.54 14.34 8.00
CA ARG A 57 1.52 14.43 9.11
C ARG A 57 2.15 13.09 9.48
N LYS A 58 1.43 11.99 9.25
CA LYS A 58 1.86 10.62 9.59
C LYS A 58 1.26 9.64 8.60
N ILE A 59 2.08 8.68 8.18
CA ILE A 59 1.65 7.49 7.46
C ILE A 59 1.89 6.31 8.38
N GLN A 60 0.92 5.42 8.48
CA GLN A 60 1.05 4.15 9.18
C GLN A 60 0.78 3.04 8.17
N VAL A 61 1.74 2.12 8.04
CA VAL A 61 1.62 0.97 7.14
C VAL A 61 1.63 -0.28 8.01
N LEU A 62 0.61 -1.12 7.84
CA LEU A 62 0.59 -2.45 8.43
C LEU A 62 1.10 -3.43 7.39
N CYS A 63 2.18 -4.14 7.71
CA CYS A 63 2.88 -5.00 6.77
C CYS A 63 3.12 -6.35 7.41
N HIS A 64 2.93 -7.43 6.66
CA HIS A 64 3.46 -8.73 7.07
C HIS A 64 4.97 -8.75 6.84
N GLN A 65 5.74 -9.12 7.87
CA GLN A 65 7.21 -9.05 7.90
C GLN A 65 7.94 -9.73 6.72
N TYR A 66 7.30 -10.69 6.05
CA TYR A 66 7.86 -11.40 4.90
C TYR A 66 7.48 -10.83 3.53
N MET A 67 6.58 -9.84 3.47
CA MET A 67 6.01 -9.31 2.23
C MET A 67 6.67 -8.02 1.76
N ILE A 68 7.39 -7.33 2.65
CA ILE A 68 8.23 -6.20 2.29
C ILE A 68 9.68 -6.66 2.41
N ARG A 69 10.23 -7.15 1.30
CA ARG A 69 11.68 -7.35 1.22
C ARG A 69 12.33 -5.98 1.17
N MET A 70 12.83 -5.53 2.32
CA MET A 70 13.82 -4.47 2.35
C MET A 70 15.08 -5.03 1.68
N PHE A 71 15.35 -4.62 0.43
CA PHE A 71 16.66 -4.88 -0.15
C PHE A 71 17.70 -4.22 0.76
N PRO A 72 18.70 -4.97 1.28
CA PRO A 72 19.83 -4.32 1.91
C PRO A 72 20.46 -3.40 0.88
N PHE A 73 20.68 -2.14 1.25
CA PHE A 73 21.40 -1.20 0.42
C PHE A 73 22.73 -1.84 -0.04
N GLY A 74 22.94 -1.93 -1.34
CA GLY A 74 24.24 -2.22 -1.94
C GLY A 74 24.58 -3.70 -2.13
N VAL A 75 24.20 -4.24 -3.29
CA VAL A 75 25.18 -4.97 -4.10
C VAL A 75 24.93 -4.55 -5.55
N SER A 76 25.79 -3.62 -6.00
CA SER A 76 26.04 -3.30 -7.40
C SER A 76 26.68 -4.47 -8.14
#